data_AF-S4PQ61-F1
#
_entry.id   AF-S4PQ61-F1
#
_cell.length_a   1.000
_cell.length_b   1.000
_cell.length_c   1.000
_cell.angle_alpha   90.00
_cell.angle_beta   90.00
_cell.angle_gamma   90.00
#
_symmetry.space_group_name_H-M   'P 1'
#
loop_
_entity.id
_entity.type
_entity.pdbx_description
1 polymer ?
#
loop_
_entity_poly.entity_id
_entity_poly.type
_entity_poly.pdbx_seq_one_letter_code
_entity_poly.pdbx_strand_id
1 'polypeptide(L)'
;MMIIGGSACIIAAFIPTGTIISTVVVIAGKLFIAGSFAIVYNYSAELFPTVVRNSAIGLGSMCARLSGALTPLITLLDSFNPKIPAVTFGLVALVSGFLCCFLPETMNQP
;
A
#
# COMPACT_ATOMS: atom_id res chain seq x y z
N MET A 1 0.93 -10.00 -2.30
CA MET A 1 1.49 -8.98 -3.23
C MET A 1 1.92 -7.69 -2.52
N MET A 2 1.22 -7.21 -1.48
CA MET A 2 1.62 -6.01 -0.71
C MET A 2 3.03 -6.08 -0.10
N ILE A 3 3.46 -7.23 0.43
CA ILE A 3 4.80 -7.39 1.01
C ILE A 3 5.91 -7.23 -0.04
N ILE A 4 5.69 -7.78 -1.24
CA ILE A 4 6.63 -7.72 -2.37
C ILE A 4 6.70 -6.29 -2.93
N GLY A 5 5.55 -5.61 -3.05
CA GLY A 5 5.52 -4.19 -3.44
C GLY A 5 6.15 -3.26 -2.40
N GLY A 6 5.90 -3.51 -1.11
CA GLY A 6 6.47 -2.76 0.01
C GLY A 6 7.98 -2.93 0.12
N SER A 7 8.50 -4.16 -0.03
CA SER A 7 9.95 -4.40 -0.05
C SER A 7 10.61 -3.76 -1.28
N ALA A 8 9.98 -3.82 -2.45
CA ALA A 8 10.47 -3.14 -3.65
C ALA A 8 10.55 -1.61 -3.47
N CYS A 9 9.56 -0.99 -2.80
CA CYS A 9 9.59 0.43 -2.45
C CYS A 9 10.70 0.79 -1.47
N ILE A 10 10.97 -0.05 -0.47
CA ILE A 10 12.09 0.17 0.46
C ILE A 10 13.43 0.03 -0.27
N ILE A 11 13.58 -0.96 -1.14
CA ILE A 11 14.80 -1.15 -1.94
C ILE A 11 15.02 0.05 -2.88
N ALA A 12 13.95 0.59 -3.49
CA ALA A 12 14.02 1.80 -4.30
C ALA A 12 14.50 3.03 -3.51
N ALA A 13 14.18 3.11 -2.21
CA ALA A 13 14.61 4.22 -1.33
C ALA A 13 16.14 4.24 -1.08
N PHE A 14 16.81 3.09 -1.25
CA PHE A 14 18.26 2.99 -1.12
C PHE A 14 19.00 3.24 -2.44
N ILE A 15 18.29 3.26 -3.57
CA ILE A 15 18.84 3.56 -4.88
C ILE A 15 18.94 5.10 -5.05
N PRO A 16 20.02 5.63 -5.65
CA PRO A 16 20.14 7.06 -5.88
C PRO A 16 19.03 7.58 -6.80
N THR A 17 18.42 8.69 -6.39
CA THR A 17 17.38 9.40 -7.13
C THR A 17 17.96 9.96 -8.43
N GLY A 18 17.34 9.65 -9.57
CA GLY A 18 17.75 10.20 -10.89
C GLY A 18 18.14 9.17 -11.95
N THR A 19 18.22 7.88 -11.61
CA THR A 19 18.45 6.82 -12.61
C THR A 19 17.13 6.22 -13.07
N ILE A 20 17.02 5.88 -14.37
CA ILE A 20 15.87 5.17 -14.98
C ILE A 20 15.49 3.92 -14.16
N ILE A 21 16.49 3.25 -13.59
CA ILE A 21 16.34 2.05 -12.75
C ILE A 21 15.47 2.34 -11.51
N SER A 22 15.63 3.51 -10.86
CA SER A 22 14.81 3.92 -9.72
C SER A 22 13.34 4.07 -10.11
N THR A 23 13.09 4.78 -11.22
CA THR A 23 11.73 5.00 -11.74
C THR A 23 11.05 3.68 -12.12
N VAL A 24 11.77 2.75 -12.77
CA VAL A 24 11.24 1.44 -13.15
C VAL A 24 10.87 0.62 -11.91
N VAL A 25 11.72 0.60 -10.88
CA VAL A 25 11.44 -0.13 -9.62
C VAL A 25 10.24 0.47 -8.89
N VAL A 26 10.15 1.81 -8.82
CA VAL A 26 9.01 2.49 -8.17
C VAL A 26 7.71 2.22 -8.92
N ILE A 27 7.71 2.28 -10.25
CA ILE A 27 6.53 1.98 -11.07
C ILE A 27 6.12 0.51 -10.90
N ALA A 28 7.07 -0.42 -10.93
CA ALA A 28 6.81 -1.84 -10.70
C ALA A 28 6.18 -2.07 -9.31
N GLY A 29 6.75 -1.48 -8.26
CA GLY A 29 6.19 -1.54 -6.90
C GLY A 29 4.76 -0.97 -6.83
N LYS A 30 4.52 0.17 -7.47
CA LYS A 30 3.19 0.80 -7.54
C LYS A 30 2.16 -0.09 -8.24
N LEU A 31 2.53 -0.80 -9.30
CA LEU A 31 1.64 -1.74 -10.00
C LEU A 31 1.25 -2.91 -9.10
N PHE A 32 2.20 -3.50 -8.37
CA PHE A 32 1.91 -4.60 -7.42
C PHE A 32 0.99 -4.16 -6.28
N ILE A 33 1.19 -2.95 -5.74
CA ILE A 33 0.34 -2.40 -4.68
C ILE A 33 -1.07 -2.13 -5.23
N ALA A 34 -1.19 -1.51 -6.41
CA ALA A 34 -2.47 -1.23 -7.05
C ALA A 34 -3.25 -2.51 -7.38
N GLY A 35 -2.57 -3.54 -7.92
CA GLY A 35 -3.16 -4.85 -8.17
C GLY A 35 -3.66 -5.51 -6.88
N SER A 36 -2.88 -5.45 -5.80
CA SER A 36 -3.30 -5.96 -4.50
C SER A 36 -4.57 -5.26 -4.00
N PHE A 37 -4.62 -3.93 -4.13
CA PHE A 37 -5.76 -3.14 -3.68
C PHE A 37 -7.02 -3.46 -4.49
N ALA A 38 -6.89 -3.65 -5.81
CA ALA A 38 -8.01 -4.05 -6.67
C ALA A 38 -8.55 -5.44 -6.29
N ILE A 39 -7.67 -6.41 -6.02
CA ILE A 39 -8.07 -7.76 -5.61
C ILE A 39 -8.80 -7.73 -4.27
N VAL A 40 -8.25 -7.07 -3.25
CA VAL A 40 -8.89 -6.95 -1.92
C VAL A 40 -10.24 -6.24 -2.01
N TYR A 41 -10.34 -5.21 -2.86
CA TYR A 41 -11.58 -4.49 -3.06
C TYR A 41 -12.65 -5.35 -3.76
N ASN A 42 -12.26 -6.10 -4.80
CA ASN A 42 -13.17 -7.01 -5.48
C ASN A 42 -13.63 -8.15 -4.57
N TYR A 43 -12.69 -8.74 -3.83
CA TYR A 43 -12.97 -9.80 -2.87
C TYR A 43 -13.92 -9.32 -1.75
N SER A 44 -13.68 -8.12 -1.22
CA SER A 44 -14.61 -7.49 -0.26
C SER A 44 -15.99 -7.28 -0.90
N ALA A 45 -16.07 -6.87 -2.17
CA ALA A 45 -17.34 -6.67 -2.84
C ALA A 45 -18.13 -7.97 -3.09
N GLU A 46 -17.45 -9.12 -3.16
CA GLU A 46 -18.02 -10.46 -3.35
C GLU A 46 -18.41 -11.11 -2.02
N LEU A 47 -17.60 -10.94 -0.97
CA LEU A 47 -17.80 -11.55 0.34
C LEU A 47 -18.88 -10.82 1.18
N PHE A 48 -18.99 -9.49 1.04
CA PHE A 48 -19.91 -8.71 1.85
C PHE A 48 -21.31 -8.59 1.22
N PRO A 49 -22.40 -8.92 1.96
CA PRO A 49 -23.76 -8.74 1.45
C PRO A 49 -24.06 -7.26 1.19
N THR A 50 -25.00 -6.99 0.27
CA THR A 50 -25.32 -5.66 -0.29
C THR A 50 -25.54 -4.55 0.76
N VAL A 51 -25.98 -4.90 1.98
CA VAL A 51 -26.21 -3.98 3.10
C VAL A 51 -24.93 -3.41 3.73
N VAL A 52 -23.82 -4.16 3.74
CA VAL A 52 -22.54 -3.72 4.33
C VAL A 52 -21.51 -3.29 3.27
N ARG A 53 -21.74 -3.66 2.00
CA ARG A 53 -20.85 -3.32 0.89
C ARG A 53 -20.63 -1.82 0.72
N ASN A 54 -21.69 -1.01 0.76
CA ASN A 54 -21.58 0.45 0.61
C ASN A 54 -20.80 1.09 1.77
N SER A 55 -20.99 0.59 2.99
CA SER A 55 -20.29 1.07 4.19
C SER A 55 -18.81 0.69 4.15
N ALA A 56 -18.46 -0.54 3.73
CA ALA A 56 -17.08 -0.99 3.59
C ALA A 56 -16.31 -0.18 2.55
N ILE A 57 -16.92 0.07 1.38
CA ILE A 57 -16.35 0.92 0.33
C ILE A 57 -16.18 2.37 0.82
N GLY A 58 -17.18 2.90 1.53
CA GLY A 58 -17.13 4.24 2.12
C GLY A 58 -15.97 4.40 3.12
N LEU A 59 -15.80 3.43 4.01
CA LEU A 59 -14.69 3.40 4.98
C LEU A 59 -13.33 3.29 4.27
N GLY A 60 -13.22 2.43 3.25
CA GLY A 60 -12.01 2.34 2.42
C GLY A 60 -11.64 3.67 1.75
N SER A 61 -12.63 4.40 1.24
CA SER A 61 -12.42 5.74 0.66
C SER A 61 -11.98 6.77 1.70
N MET A 62 -12.56 6.74 2.91
CA MET A 62 -12.14 7.59 4.02
C MET A 62 -10.68 7.32 4.42
N CYS A 63 -10.27 6.04 4.52
CA CYS A 63 -8.88 5.67 4.77
C CYS A 63 -7.94 6.15 3.65
N ALA A 64 -8.35 6.03 2.39
CA ALA A 64 -7.57 6.55 1.26
C ALA A 64 -7.41 8.07 1.31
N ARG A 65 -8.46 8.80 1.73
CA ARG A 65 -8.39 10.27 1.92
C ARG A 65 -7.49 10.66 3.08
N LEU A 66 -7.53 9.92 4.20
CA LEU A 66 -6.59 10.11 5.32
C LEU A 66 -5.13 9.92 4.88
N SER A 67 -4.85 8.88 4.08
CA SER A 67 -3.52 8.69 3.49
C SER A 67 -3.10 9.88 2.60
N GLY A 68 -4.02 10.38 1.78
CA GLY A 68 -3.78 11.58 0.97
C GLY A 68 -3.49 12.84 1.81
N ALA A 69 -4.16 13.00 2.94
CA ALA A 69 -3.93 14.13 3.87
C ALA A 69 -2.61 13.99 4.66
N LEU A 70 -2.19 12.76 4.99
CA LEU A 70 -0.93 12.47 5.67
C LEU A 70 0.29 12.58 4.73
N THR A 71 0.10 12.34 3.43
CA THR A 71 1.17 12.41 2.41
C THR A 71 1.97 13.73 2.44
N PRO A 72 1.35 14.93 2.40
CA PRO A 72 2.08 16.19 2.46
C PRO A 72 2.88 16.38 3.75
N LEU A 73 2.36 15.89 4.89
CA LEU A 73 3.06 15.91 6.18
C LEU A 73 4.34 15.06 6.13
N ILE A 74 4.24 13.87 5.54
CA ILE A 74 5.38 12.95 5.38
C ILE A 74 6.40 13.52 4.39
N THR A 75 5.95 14.15 3.29
CA THR A 75 6.86 14.80 2.34
C THR A 75 7.50 16.06 2.90
N LEU A 76 6.90 16.73 3.89
CA LEU A 76 7.55 17.86 4.57
C LEU A 76 8.81 17.40 5.32
N LEU A 77 8.82 16.15 5.80
CA LEU A 77 9.93 15.53 6.50
C LEU A 77 11.09 15.12 5.55
N ASP A 78 10.85 15.13 4.23
CA ASP A 78 11.87 14.95 3.19
C ASP A 78 13.02 15.95 3.33
N SER A 79 12.73 17.15 3.83
CA SER A 79 13.71 18.23 4.01
C SER A 79 14.86 17.86 4.97
N PHE A 80 14.69 16.85 5.82
CA PHE A 80 15.76 16.32 6.68
C PHE A 80 16.54 15.18 6.02
N ASN A 81 15.85 14.28 5.33
CA ASN A 81 16.47 13.19 4.59
C ASN A 81 15.50 12.65 3.52
N PRO A 82 15.91 12.56 2.24
CA PRO A 82 15.05 12.13 1.14
C PRO A 82 14.61 10.65 1.21
N LYS A 83 15.21 9.89 2.13
CA LYS A 83 14.91 8.47 2.37
C LYS A 83 13.75 8.26 3.33
N ILE A 84 13.46 9.25 4.19
CA ILE A 84 12.45 9.11 5.25
C ILE A 84 11.04 8.88 4.68
N PRO A 85 10.56 9.64 3.68
CA PRO A 85 9.22 9.43 3.14
C PRO A 85 9.07 8.03 2.54
N ALA A 86 10.04 7.60 1.73
CA ALA A 86 9.99 6.31 1.06
C ALA A 86 10.01 5.13 2.06
N VAL A 87 10.80 5.22 3.13
CA VAL A 87 10.83 4.20 4.20
C VAL A 87 9.52 4.16 4.97
N THR A 88 8.91 5.31 5.30
CA THR A 88 7.61 5.34 6.02
C THR A 88 6.48 4.72 5.19
N PHE A 89 6.37 5.05 3.90
CA PHE A 89 5.40 4.41 3.00
C PHE A 89 5.65 2.91 2.85
N GLY A 90 6.92 2.51 2.73
CA GLY A 90 7.32 1.10 2.67
C GLY A 90 6.94 0.32 3.94
N LEU A 91 7.20 0.89 5.12
CA LEU A 91 6.83 0.30 6.42
C LEU A 91 5.32 0.12 6.55
N VAL A 92 4.54 1.14 6.19
CA VAL A 92 3.06 1.05 6.21
C VAL A 92 2.57 -0.07 5.29
N ALA A 93 3.16 -0.21 4.08
CA ALA A 93 2.83 -1.29 3.16
C ALA A 93 3.23 -2.69 3.66
N LEU A 94 4.35 -2.79 4.39
CA LEU A 94 4.76 -4.04 5.03
C LEU A 94 3.82 -4.40 6.19
N VAL A 95 3.48 -3.44 7.06
CA VAL A 95 2.53 -3.65 8.16
C VAL A 95 1.17 -4.06 7.62
N SER A 96 0.68 -3.40 6.56
CA SER A 96 -0.59 -3.79 5.93
C SER A 96 -0.52 -5.19 5.33
N GLY A 97 0.58 -5.54 4.66
CA GLY A 97 0.80 -6.88 4.12
C GLY A 97 0.88 -7.95 5.21
N PHE A 98 1.50 -7.64 6.35
CA PHE A 98 1.59 -8.53 7.51
C PHE A 98 0.23 -8.71 8.19
N LEU A 99 -0.54 -7.63 8.37
CA LEU A 99 -1.92 -7.69 8.85
C LEU A 99 -2.81 -8.50 7.91
N CYS A 100 -2.63 -8.40 6.59
CA CYS A 100 -3.34 -9.24 5.62
C CYS A 100 -3.01 -10.73 5.79
N CYS A 101 -1.79 -11.11 6.15
CA CYS A 101 -1.46 -12.50 6.51
C CYS A 101 -2.18 -12.95 7.79
N PHE A 102 -2.51 -12.03 8.69
CA PHE A 102 -3.28 -12.33 9.90
C PHE A 102 -4.79 -12.41 9.64
N LEU A 103 -5.24 -12.06 8.42
CA LEU A 103 -6.64 -12.20 8.05
C LEU A 103 -6.96 -13.70 7.87
N PRO A 104 -7.92 -14.24 8.66
CA PRO A 104 -8.17 -15.68 8.76
C PRO A 104 -8.65 -16.34 7.45
N GLU A 105 -8.94 -15.56 6.41
CA GLU A 105 -9.32 -16.08 5.10
C GLU A 105 -8.20 -16.70 4.28
N THR A 106 -6.95 -16.66 4.73
CA THR A 106 -5.88 -17.52 4.17
C THR A 106 -5.64 -18.79 4.99
N MET A 107 -6.33 -18.94 6.12
CA MET A 107 -6.26 -20.07 7.04
C MET A 107 -7.52 -20.93 6.89
N ASN A 108 -7.58 -21.68 5.78
CA ASN A 108 -8.32 -22.96 5.71
C ASN A 108 -9.80 -22.95 5.27
N GLN A 109 -10.21 -22.15 4.26
CA GLN A 109 -11.41 -22.49 3.47
C GLN A 109 -11.15 -22.35 1.96
N PRO A 110 -11.60 -23.34 1.14
CA PRO A 110 -11.35 -23.44 -0.30
C PRO A 110 -12.04 -22.35 -1.12
#